data_AF-A0A2V5KNU9-F1
#
_entry.id   AF-A0A2V5KNU9-F1
#
_cell.length_a   1.000
_cell.length_b   1.000
_cell.length_c   1.000
_cell.angle_alpha   90.00
_cell.angle_beta   90.00
_cell.angle_gamma   90.00
#
_symmetry.space_group_name_H-M   'P 1'
#
loop_
_entity.id
_entity.type
_entity.pdbx_description
1 polymer ?
#
loop_
_entity_poly.entity_id
_entity_poly.type
_entity_poly.pdbx_seq_one_letter_code
_entity_poly.pdbx_strand_id
1 'polypeptide(L)'
;MKKYMIGFVCGAAIASSTAALASDALQAYWFPSRVAILDGATIQPIDVSGENAVINVNNKAYIPLRTFAEAIGADVSFEPASPANGNTNQIGIKTGYVYENGDLPFGDPDGYVKIGNLLVSRLPNGQMLISSGTIRIDKDLTGKQIDITFKDDQGMPRGHSEFVYIADSETRPTVPGETRSFATRLTFDGKLNTSNYDIKVRDKLEPYNPVQRDIFLEGGVVAAIFPVGGFDGHLPGDRISPFYASFQNNTEDDIVLEAYEWTFKVERIDENNQPISSVYETTLPTIEGPLQAGFHYGFTVPWKPVDAEGRPAAPGRYKATLVRPDTVTYSRGGEGPVTERLIMNTRTPTGFTFEIDLPKSAGLE
;
A
#
# COMPACT_ATOMS: atom_id res chain seq x y z
N MET A 1 67.64 50.08 14.26
CA MET A 1 66.70 49.20 15.01
C MET A 1 65.23 49.60 14.87
N LYS A 2 64.83 50.86 15.06
CA LYS A 2 63.40 51.28 15.02
C LYS A 2 62.61 50.90 13.75
N LYS A 3 63.27 50.89 12.58
CA LYS A 3 62.65 50.53 11.28
C LYS A 3 62.27 49.05 11.16
N TYR A 4 63.01 48.15 11.81
CA TYR A 4 62.73 46.71 11.78
C TYR A 4 61.59 46.32 12.73
N MET A 5 61.46 47.03 13.87
CA MET A 5 60.34 46.82 14.79
C MET A 5 58.98 47.16 14.16
N ILE A 6 58.90 48.25 13.38
CA ILE A 6 57.65 48.64 12.70
C ILE A 6 57.26 47.59 11.66
N GLY A 7 58.21 47.12 10.85
CA GLY A 7 57.95 46.04 9.88
C GLY A 7 57.48 44.74 10.56
N PHE A 8 58.10 44.38 11.69
CA PHE A 8 57.72 43.19 12.46
C PHE A 8 56.30 43.31 13.05
N VAL A 9 55.96 44.46 13.65
CA VAL A 9 54.63 44.69 14.24
C VAL A 9 53.54 44.70 13.15
N CYS A 10 53.80 45.34 12.01
CA CYS A 10 52.87 45.30 10.87
C CYS A 10 52.71 43.88 10.31
N GLY A 11 53.81 43.11 10.19
CA GLY A 11 53.76 41.72 9.76
C GLY A 11 52.99 40.82 10.73
N ALA A 12 53.24 40.96 12.04
CA ALA A 12 52.54 40.22 13.08
C ALA A 12 51.05 40.57 13.14
N ALA A 13 50.70 41.86 12.99
CA ALA A 13 49.31 42.29 12.94
C ALA A 13 48.58 41.69 11.73
N ILE A 14 49.18 41.74 10.52
CA ILE A 14 48.59 41.15 9.31
C ILE A 14 48.46 39.62 9.44
N ALA A 15 49.48 38.95 9.98
CA ALA A 15 49.44 37.49 10.21
C ALA A 15 48.41 37.07 11.27
N SER A 16 48.14 37.91 12.27
CA SER A 16 47.10 37.64 13.26
C SER A 16 45.69 37.84 12.71
N SER A 17 45.49 38.79 11.78
CA SER A 17 44.20 39.05 11.14
C SER A 17 43.75 37.91 10.22
N THR A 18 44.67 37.17 9.60
CA THR A 18 44.32 36.01 8.77
C THR A 18 43.88 34.78 9.60
N ALA A 19 44.33 34.65 10.84
CA ALA A 19 43.95 33.55 11.73
C ALA A 19 42.51 33.66 12.25
N ALA A 20 42.01 34.88 12.49
CA ALA A 20 40.64 35.09 12.96
C ALA A 20 39.57 34.74 11.90
N LEU A 21 39.88 34.92 10.62
CA LEU A 21 38.97 34.59 9.51
C LEU A 21 38.94 33.09 9.18
N ALA A 22 39.83 32.28 9.78
CA ALA A 22 39.84 30.83 9.63
C ALA A 22 39.05 30.08 10.72
N SER A 23 38.49 30.79 11.71
CA SER A 23 37.80 30.18 12.86
C SER A 23 36.52 29.43 12.49
N ASP A 24 35.90 29.76 11.35
CA ASP A 24 34.68 29.10 10.86
C ASP A 24 34.97 27.97 9.86
N ALA A 25 36.26 27.64 9.64
CA ALA A 25 36.63 26.53 8.77
C ALA A 25 36.26 25.20 9.45
N LEU A 26 35.26 24.50 8.90
CA LEU A 26 34.93 23.13 9.28
C LEU A 26 36.04 22.20 8.81
N GLN A 27 36.76 21.60 9.76
CA GLN A 27 37.73 20.56 9.45
C GLN A 27 36.98 19.23 9.25
N ALA A 28 36.90 18.81 7.99
CA ALA A 28 36.34 17.53 7.61
C ALA A 28 37.46 16.54 7.27
N TYR A 29 37.29 15.28 7.67
CA TYR A 29 38.19 14.19 7.29
C TYR A 29 37.40 13.09 6.59
N TRP A 30 38.03 12.43 5.62
CA TRP A 30 37.50 11.20 5.06
C TRP A 30 37.32 10.16 6.17
N PHE A 31 36.14 9.56 6.22
CA PHE A 31 35.77 8.57 7.22
C PHE A 31 35.41 7.25 6.53
N PRO A 32 36.40 6.39 6.23
CA PRO A 32 36.18 5.12 5.53
C PRO A 32 35.11 4.29 6.24
N SER A 33 33.94 4.18 5.63
CA SER A 33 32.75 3.60 6.23
C SER A 33 32.09 2.63 5.26
N ARG A 34 31.32 1.69 5.80
CA ARG A 34 30.35 0.91 5.02
C ARG A 34 28.97 1.41 5.41
N VAL A 35 28.18 1.81 4.44
CA VAL A 35 26.80 2.25 4.64
C VAL A 35 25.90 1.26 3.92
N ALA A 36 24.82 0.85 4.57
CA ALA A 36 23.80 0.02 3.98
C ALA A 36 22.41 0.46 4.48
N ILE A 37 21.41 0.34 3.61
CA ILE A 37 20.01 0.44 3.99
C ILE A 37 19.58 -0.95 4.45
N LEU A 38 18.99 -0.99 5.64
CA LEU A 38 18.39 -2.19 6.21
C LEU A 38 16.88 -2.09 5.99
N ASP A 39 16.35 -2.93 5.11
CA ASP A 39 14.91 -3.07 4.88
C ASP A 39 14.49 -4.50 5.26
N GLY A 40 14.07 -4.67 6.50
CA GLY A 40 13.82 -5.98 7.10
C GLY A 40 15.08 -6.85 7.10
N ALA A 41 15.04 -7.99 6.39
CA ALA A 41 16.18 -8.90 6.23
C ALA A 41 17.09 -8.53 5.05
N THR A 42 16.76 -7.51 4.27
CA THR A 42 17.51 -7.10 3.08
C THR A 42 18.57 -6.06 3.46
N ILE A 43 19.82 -6.33 3.09
CA ILE A 43 20.93 -5.39 3.25
C ILE A 43 21.28 -4.84 1.86
N GLN A 44 20.97 -3.57 1.60
CA GLN A 44 21.33 -2.89 0.37
C GLN A 44 22.55 -2.00 0.61
N PRO A 45 23.75 -2.37 0.14
CA PRO A 45 24.94 -1.55 0.32
C PRO A 45 24.84 -0.26 -0.50
N ILE A 46 25.31 0.84 0.08
CA ILE A 46 25.45 2.14 -0.60
C ILE A 46 26.92 2.32 -0.98
N ASP A 47 27.19 2.67 -2.24
CA ASP A 47 28.53 3.05 -2.68
C ASP A 47 28.92 4.42 -2.08
N VAL A 48 29.83 4.39 -1.12
CA VAL A 48 30.39 5.56 -0.45
C VAL A 48 31.87 5.76 -0.80
N SER A 49 32.24 5.47 -2.04
CA SER A 49 33.57 5.77 -2.58
C SER A 49 33.59 7.09 -3.36
N GLY A 50 34.79 7.66 -3.55
CA GLY A 50 34.98 8.87 -4.35
C GLY A 50 34.18 10.08 -3.86
N GLU A 51 33.35 10.65 -4.72
CA GLU A 51 32.51 11.84 -4.43
C GLU A 51 31.38 11.54 -3.43
N ASN A 52 31.06 10.27 -3.20
CA ASN A 52 30.03 9.82 -2.27
C ASN A 52 30.59 9.46 -0.89
N ALA A 53 31.88 9.71 -0.64
CA ALA A 53 32.52 9.23 0.57
C ALA A 53 32.03 9.94 1.85
N VAL A 54 31.90 9.14 2.89
CA VAL A 54 31.47 9.60 4.22
C VAL A 54 32.55 10.49 4.80
N ILE A 55 32.16 11.64 5.33
CA ILE A 55 33.07 12.56 6.02
C ILE A 55 32.76 12.59 7.51
N ASN A 56 33.79 12.76 8.34
CA ASN A 56 33.64 13.03 9.76
C ASN A 56 33.86 14.53 10.00
N VAL A 57 32.87 15.16 10.63
CA VAL A 57 32.95 16.54 11.10
C VAL A 57 32.51 16.56 12.55
N ASN A 58 33.36 17.04 13.46
CA ASN A 58 33.07 17.10 14.90
C ASN A 58 32.59 15.77 15.50
N ASN A 59 33.27 14.66 15.15
CA ASN A 59 32.95 13.30 15.60
C ASN A 59 31.55 12.81 15.18
N LYS A 60 31.02 13.31 14.07
CA LYS A 60 29.77 12.86 13.45
C LYS A 60 30.04 12.45 12.01
N ALA A 61 29.50 11.31 11.61
CA ALA A 61 29.54 10.85 10.23
C ALA A 61 28.45 11.57 9.42
N TYR A 62 28.85 12.15 8.29
CA TYR A 62 27.95 12.77 7.32
C TYR A 62 28.01 11.96 6.04
N ILE A 63 26.85 11.45 5.64
CA ILE A 63 26.65 10.74 4.38
C ILE A 63 26.08 11.76 3.39
N PRO A 64 26.61 11.86 2.15
CA PRO A 64 26.03 12.74 1.17
C PRO A 64 24.55 12.42 0.95
N LEU A 65 23.70 13.44 1.14
CA LEU A 65 22.25 13.26 1.13
C LEU A 65 21.74 12.68 -0.18
N ARG A 66 22.32 13.11 -1.32
CA ARG A 66 22.00 12.59 -2.65
C ARG A 66 22.22 11.08 -2.74
N THR A 67 23.40 10.61 -2.35
CA THR A 67 23.75 9.19 -2.34
C THR A 67 22.77 8.38 -1.50
N PHE A 68 22.42 8.87 -0.30
CA PHE A 68 21.47 8.21 0.58
C PHE A 68 20.06 8.18 -0.01
N ALA A 69 19.57 9.32 -0.50
CA ALA A 69 18.25 9.47 -1.09
C ALA A 69 18.08 8.61 -2.35
N GLU A 70 19.03 8.65 -3.28
CA GLU A 70 19.00 7.84 -4.50
C GLU A 70 19.04 6.34 -4.17
N ALA A 71 19.78 5.94 -3.12
CA ALA A 71 19.81 4.56 -2.67
C ALA A 71 18.45 4.06 -2.12
N ILE A 72 17.64 4.95 -1.52
CA ILE A 72 16.24 4.66 -1.12
C ILE A 72 15.22 4.92 -2.25
N GLY A 73 15.68 5.16 -3.49
CA GLY A 73 14.80 5.42 -4.64
C GLY A 73 14.13 6.80 -4.63
N ALA A 74 14.70 7.77 -3.92
CA ALA A 74 14.25 9.16 -3.91
C ALA A 74 15.09 10.03 -4.85
N ASP A 75 14.48 11.07 -5.41
CA ASP A 75 15.18 12.10 -6.17
C ASP A 75 15.57 13.28 -5.27
N VAL A 76 16.69 13.93 -5.59
CA VAL A 76 17.20 15.09 -4.85
C VAL A 76 17.33 16.29 -5.78
N SER A 77 16.52 17.32 -5.53
CA SER A 77 16.57 18.60 -6.22
C SER A 77 17.32 19.64 -5.39
N PHE A 78 18.01 20.55 -6.09
CA PHE A 78 18.69 21.69 -5.48
C PHE A 78 18.18 22.97 -6.15
N GLU A 79 17.74 23.92 -5.35
CA GLU A 79 17.39 25.26 -5.79
C GLU A 79 18.30 26.28 -5.10
N PRO A 80 19.01 27.13 -5.86
CA PRO A 80 19.88 28.14 -5.26
C PRO A 80 19.07 29.18 -4.49
N ALA A 81 19.74 29.88 -3.57
CA ALA A 81 19.15 30.99 -2.83
C ALA A 81 18.51 32.03 -3.75
N SER A 82 17.26 32.38 -3.47
CA SER A 82 16.44 33.35 -4.20
C SER A 82 15.44 34.01 -3.26
N PRO A 83 14.84 35.15 -3.61
CA PRO A 83 13.77 35.75 -2.80
C PRO A 83 12.58 34.81 -2.56
N ALA A 84 12.29 33.90 -3.51
CA ALA A 84 11.18 32.95 -3.41
C ALA A 84 11.38 31.89 -2.32
N ASN A 85 12.63 31.54 -2.00
CA ASN A 85 12.98 30.57 -0.93
C ASN A 85 13.68 31.25 0.27
N GLY A 86 13.32 32.51 0.54
CA GLY A 86 13.82 33.25 1.70
C GLY A 86 15.32 33.56 1.65
N ASN A 87 15.91 33.61 0.44
CA ASN A 87 17.34 33.78 0.19
C ASN A 87 18.19 32.67 0.82
N THR A 88 17.67 31.43 0.84
CA THR A 88 18.39 30.25 1.32
C THR A 88 18.43 29.16 0.26
N ASN A 89 19.53 28.41 0.18
CA ASN A 89 19.56 27.24 -0.70
C ASN A 89 18.52 26.22 -0.21
N GLN A 90 17.73 25.67 -1.11
CA GLN A 90 16.71 24.68 -0.80
C GLN A 90 17.09 23.33 -1.39
N ILE A 91 17.01 22.28 -0.57
CA ILE A 91 17.23 20.90 -0.99
C ILE A 91 15.90 20.17 -0.82
N GLY A 92 15.35 19.67 -1.92
CA GLY A 92 14.14 18.85 -1.93
C GLY A 92 14.51 17.37 -2.01
N ILE A 93 13.88 16.53 -1.19
CA ILE A 93 13.94 15.07 -1.33
C ILE A 93 12.54 14.62 -1.73
N LYS A 94 12.42 13.97 -2.89
CA LYS A 94 11.16 13.45 -3.42
C LYS A 94 11.22 11.93 -3.41
N THR A 95 10.50 11.30 -2.49
CA THR A 95 10.36 9.84 -2.45
C THR A 95 9.26 9.41 -3.42
N GLY A 96 9.58 8.53 -4.38
CA GLY A 96 8.66 8.08 -5.44
C GLY A 96 8.73 8.92 -6.72
N TYR A 97 8.17 8.40 -7.81
CA TYR A 97 8.11 9.07 -9.13
C TYR A 97 7.19 10.30 -9.10
N VAL A 98 7.67 11.43 -8.58
CA VAL A 98 6.97 12.72 -8.64
C VAL A 98 7.21 13.32 -10.01
N TYR A 99 6.20 13.27 -10.87
CA TYR A 99 6.24 13.90 -12.20
C TYR A 99 6.37 15.41 -12.05
N GLU A 100 7.16 16.04 -12.92
CA GLU A 100 7.60 17.45 -12.81
C GLU A 100 6.46 18.46 -12.68
N ASN A 101 5.25 18.11 -13.12
CA ASN A 101 4.06 18.98 -13.05
C ASN A 101 3.12 18.68 -11.87
N GLY A 102 3.48 17.74 -10.99
CA GLY A 102 2.60 17.27 -9.91
C GLY A 102 1.36 16.49 -10.38
N ASP A 103 1.22 16.24 -11.69
CA ASP A 103 0.15 15.39 -12.21
C ASP A 103 0.53 13.92 -12.05
N LEU A 104 -0.44 13.11 -11.63
CA LEU A 104 -0.26 11.69 -11.49
C LEU A 104 -0.45 11.03 -12.87
N PRO A 105 0.50 10.19 -13.33
CA PRO A 105 0.61 9.76 -14.73
C PRO A 105 -0.46 8.75 -15.15
N PHE A 106 -1.04 8.01 -14.20
CA PHE A 106 -1.90 6.87 -14.46
C PHE A 106 -3.33 7.24 -14.11
N GLY A 107 -4.10 7.67 -15.12
CA GLY A 107 -5.51 7.98 -14.96
C GLY A 107 -6.39 6.78 -15.31
N ASP A 108 -7.48 6.62 -14.56
CA ASP A 108 -8.63 5.87 -15.04
C ASP A 108 -9.23 6.60 -16.27
N PRO A 109 -9.64 5.87 -17.34
CA PRO A 109 -10.19 6.48 -18.56
C PRO A 109 -11.41 7.38 -18.32
N ASP A 110 -12.21 7.05 -17.31
CA ASP A 110 -13.41 7.81 -16.95
C ASP A 110 -13.08 9.02 -16.05
N GLY A 111 -11.82 9.21 -15.67
CA GLY A 111 -11.35 10.34 -14.87
C GLY A 111 -11.84 10.32 -13.42
N TYR A 112 -12.10 9.15 -12.83
CA TYR A 112 -12.40 9.02 -11.40
C TYR A 112 -11.18 9.24 -10.53
N VAL A 113 -10.04 8.67 -10.93
CA VAL A 113 -8.80 8.73 -10.16
C VAL A 113 -7.60 8.88 -11.07
N LYS A 114 -6.53 9.42 -10.49
CA LYS A 114 -5.18 9.28 -11.02
C LYS A 114 -4.24 8.73 -9.95
N ILE A 115 -3.30 7.88 -10.30
CA ILE A 115 -2.29 7.33 -9.39
C ILE A 115 -0.87 7.56 -9.88
N GLY A 116 0.08 7.60 -8.95
CA GLY A 116 1.50 7.80 -9.21
C GLY A 116 2.33 7.57 -7.96
N ASN A 117 3.61 7.98 -7.97
CA ASN A 117 4.53 7.80 -6.85
C ASN A 117 4.55 6.35 -6.30
N LEU A 118 4.50 5.36 -7.18
CA LEU A 118 4.36 3.96 -6.78
C LEU A 118 5.60 3.50 -6.00
N LEU A 119 5.39 2.87 -4.84
CA LEU A 119 6.44 2.19 -4.10
C LEU A 119 6.60 0.76 -4.64
N VAL A 120 7.73 0.52 -5.29
CA VAL A 120 8.04 -0.75 -5.95
C VAL A 120 9.22 -1.40 -5.24
N SER A 121 9.07 -2.67 -4.87
CA SER A 121 10.13 -3.51 -4.31
C SER A 121 10.35 -4.75 -5.17
N ARG A 122 11.53 -5.38 -5.06
CA ARG A 122 11.80 -6.67 -5.71
C ARG A 122 11.72 -7.77 -4.65
N LEU A 123 10.87 -8.76 -4.89
CA LEU A 123 10.72 -9.95 -4.05
C LEU A 123 11.91 -10.90 -4.22
N PRO A 124 12.18 -11.81 -3.25
CA PRO A 124 13.29 -12.76 -3.32
C PRO A 124 13.24 -13.68 -4.55
N ASN A 125 12.06 -13.96 -5.09
CA ASN A 125 11.85 -14.75 -6.30
C ASN A 125 12.11 -13.95 -7.60
N GLY A 126 12.50 -12.68 -7.51
CA GLY A 126 12.78 -11.80 -8.63
C GLY A 126 11.57 -11.01 -9.16
N GLN A 127 10.36 -11.30 -8.68
CA GLN A 127 9.16 -10.56 -9.04
C GLN A 127 9.20 -9.13 -8.49
N MET A 128 8.51 -8.22 -9.16
CA MET A 128 8.30 -6.86 -8.65
C MET A 128 6.99 -6.83 -7.85
N LEU A 129 6.96 -6.09 -6.75
CA LEU A 129 5.80 -5.83 -5.90
C LEU A 129 5.55 -4.33 -5.81
N ILE A 130 4.36 -3.88 -6.21
CA ILE A 130 3.84 -2.57 -5.84
C ILE A 130 3.07 -2.72 -4.53
N SER A 131 3.47 -1.97 -3.51
CA SER A 131 2.87 -2.03 -2.17
C SER A 131 2.07 -0.79 -1.81
N SER A 132 2.37 0.36 -2.43
CA SER A 132 1.67 1.62 -2.17
C SER A 132 1.90 2.64 -3.27
N GLY A 133 1.22 3.79 -3.17
CA GLY A 133 1.48 4.96 -4.00
C GLY A 133 0.66 6.17 -3.55
N THR A 134 0.58 7.17 -4.42
CA THR A 134 -0.29 8.34 -4.27
C THR A 134 -1.48 8.23 -5.21
N ILE A 135 -2.66 8.60 -4.74
CA ILE A 135 -3.90 8.66 -5.51
C ILE A 135 -4.55 10.04 -5.37
N ARG A 136 -4.90 10.64 -6.51
CA ARG A 136 -5.79 11.81 -6.59
C ARG A 136 -7.18 11.33 -6.97
N ILE A 137 -8.17 11.79 -6.24
CA ILE A 137 -9.57 11.38 -6.38
C ILE A 137 -10.28 12.53 -7.07
N ASP A 138 -10.64 12.36 -8.33
CA ASP A 138 -11.23 13.42 -9.15
C ASP A 138 -12.77 13.34 -9.16
N LYS A 139 -13.36 12.18 -8.79
CA LYS A 139 -14.81 11.96 -8.68
C LYS A 139 -15.16 11.10 -7.46
N ASP A 140 -16.45 11.04 -7.14
CA ASP A 140 -16.96 10.21 -6.03
C ASP A 140 -16.69 8.71 -6.27
N LEU A 141 -16.16 8.05 -5.25
CA LEU A 141 -15.82 6.62 -5.25
C LEU A 141 -16.81 5.76 -4.45
N THR A 142 -17.91 6.36 -3.98
CA THR A 142 -18.96 5.62 -3.27
C THR A 142 -19.47 4.46 -4.12
N GLY A 143 -19.41 3.24 -3.56
CA GLY A 143 -19.81 2.02 -4.27
C GLY A 143 -18.83 1.53 -5.34
N LYS A 144 -17.64 2.13 -5.46
CA LYS A 144 -16.66 1.81 -6.53
C LYS A 144 -15.42 1.10 -6.00
N GLN A 145 -14.81 0.28 -6.85
CA GLN A 145 -13.52 -0.36 -6.63
C GLN A 145 -12.52 0.14 -7.68
N ILE A 146 -11.26 0.26 -7.26
CA ILE A 146 -10.14 0.60 -8.13
C ILE A 146 -9.33 -0.67 -8.36
N ASP A 147 -9.08 -0.97 -9.62
CA ASP A 147 -8.20 -2.04 -10.04
C ASP A 147 -6.98 -1.46 -10.77
N ILE A 148 -5.81 -1.97 -10.45
CA ILE A 148 -4.54 -1.62 -11.08
C ILE A 148 -4.04 -2.86 -11.81
N THR A 149 -3.85 -2.78 -13.12
CA THR A 149 -3.29 -3.86 -13.92
C THR A 149 -1.97 -3.42 -14.52
N PHE A 150 -0.91 -4.19 -14.30
CA PHE A 150 0.36 -4.01 -15.01
C PHE A 150 0.33 -4.79 -16.32
N LYS A 151 0.71 -4.14 -17.41
CA LYS A 151 0.83 -4.72 -18.75
C LYS A 151 2.30 -4.81 -19.18
N ASP A 152 2.64 -5.80 -19.98
CA ASP A 152 3.95 -5.80 -20.66
C ASP A 152 3.97 -4.84 -21.85
N ASP A 153 5.11 -4.76 -22.53
CA ASP A 153 5.29 -3.90 -23.71
C ASP A 153 4.42 -4.32 -24.91
N GLN A 154 3.78 -5.50 -24.87
CA GLN A 154 2.79 -5.95 -25.85
C GLN A 154 1.35 -5.62 -25.43
N GLY A 155 1.16 -4.96 -24.28
CA GLY A 155 -0.15 -4.64 -23.72
C GLY A 155 -0.84 -5.82 -23.03
N MET A 156 -0.15 -6.96 -22.85
CA MET A 156 -0.72 -8.13 -22.19
C MET A 156 -0.64 -7.99 -20.67
N PRO A 157 -1.70 -8.29 -19.91
CA PRO A 157 -1.69 -8.20 -18.46
C PRO A 157 -0.68 -9.19 -17.86
N ARG A 158 0.22 -8.70 -17.01
CA ARG A 158 1.25 -9.48 -16.29
C ARG A 158 1.11 -9.45 -14.77
N GLY A 159 0.24 -8.58 -14.25
CA GLY A 159 -0.09 -8.51 -12.84
C GLY A 159 -1.36 -7.71 -12.61
N HIS A 160 -2.06 -8.01 -11.54
CA HIS A 160 -3.29 -7.33 -11.14
C HIS A 160 -3.24 -7.07 -9.63
N SER A 161 -3.71 -5.90 -9.20
CA SER A 161 -3.80 -5.57 -7.78
C SER A 161 -4.80 -6.48 -7.09
N GLU A 162 -4.39 -7.09 -5.98
CA GLU A 162 -5.30 -7.85 -5.11
C GLU A 162 -6.35 -6.94 -4.46
N PHE A 163 -5.97 -5.70 -4.14
CA PHE A 163 -6.83 -4.67 -3.56
C PHE A 163 -6.24 -3.27 -3.78
N VAL A 164 -7.04 -2.22 -3.64
CA VAL A 164 -6.56 -0.84 -3.49
C VAL A 164 -7.25 -0.24 -2.26
N TYR A 165 -6.46 -0.01 -1.21
CA TYR A 165 -6.93 0.61 0.03
C TYR A 165 -6.47 2.06 0.08
N ILE A 166 -7.41 3.00 0.10
CA ILE A 166 -7.11 4.43 0.24
C ILE A 166 -6.96 4.74 1.73
N ALA A 167 -5.87 5.42 2.09
CA ALA A 167 -5.56 5.76 3.48
C ALA A 167 -6.73 6.50 4.16
N ASP A 168 -7.05 6.04 5.37
CA ASP A 168 -8.10 6.58 6.25
C ASP A 168 -9.51 6.61 5.64
N SER A 169 -9.77 5.86 4.57
CA SER A 169 -11.08 5.85 3.89
C SER A 169 -12.22 5.34 4.77
N GLU A 170 -11.92 4.53 5.79
CA GLU A 170 -12.90 4.00 6.74
C GLU A 170 -13.41 5.05 7.73
N THR A 171 -12.53 5.97 8.17
CA THR A 171 -12.85 6.99 9.18
C THR A 171 -13.09 8.36 8.55
N ARG A 172 -12.59 8.57 7.33
CA ARG A 172 -12.72 9.81 6.58
C ARG A 172 -13.08 9.45 5.13
N PRO A 173 -14.38 9.49 4.76
CA PRO A 173 -14.82 9.24 3.39
C PRO A 173 -14.02 10.05 2.37
N THR A 174 -13.90 9.52 1.16
CA THR A 174 -13.14 10.19 0.10
C THR A 174 -13.91 11.37 -0.48
N VAL A 175 -13.21 12.44 -0.85
CA VAL A 175 -13.80 13.67 -1.40
C VAL A 175 -13.14 14.03 -2.73
N PRO A 176 -13.90 14.35 -3.80
CA PRO A 176 -13.33 14.81 -5.06
C PRO A 176 -12.38 16.01 -4.89
N GLY A 177 -11.27 16.00 -5.63
CA GLY A 177 -10.16 16.95 -5.58
C GLY A 177 -9.06 16.60 -4.57
N GLU A 178 -9.27 15.64 -3.66
CA GLU A 178 -8.27 15.31 -2.66
C GLU A 178 -7.16 14.40 -3.20
N THR A 179 -6.00 14.41 -2.54
CA THR A 179 -4.90 13.48 -2.79
C THR A 179 -4.57 12.73 -1.50
N ARG A 180 -4.43 11.41 -1.58
CA ARG A 180 -4.12 10.53 -0.45
C ARG A 180 -3.06 9.51 -0.83
N SER A 181 -2.48 8.86 0.17
CA SER A 181 -1.74 7.62 -0.05
C SER A 181 -2.72 6.46 -0.24
N PHE A 182 -2.33 5.47 -1.02
CA PHE A 182 -3.01 4.17 -1.07
C PHE A 182 -2.03 3.04 -0.82
N ALA A 183 -2.55 1.90 -0.38
CA ALA A 183 -1.83 0.64 -0.28
C ALA A 183 -2.46 -0.39 -1.21
N THR A 184 -1.64 -1.30 -1.73
CA THR A 184 -2.06 -2.36 -2.63
C THR A 184 -1.10 -3.55 -2.50
N ARG A 185 -1.41 -4.64 -3.20
CA ARG A 185 -0.48 -5.71 -3.47
C ARG A 185 -0.64 -6.10 -4.93
N LEU A 186 0.34 -5.72 -5.75
CA LEU A 186 0.38 -6.09 -7.16
C LEU A 186 1.75 -6.69 -7.45
N THR A 187 1.78 -7.99 -7.71
CA THR A 187 3.00 -8.71 -8.10
C THR A 187 3.02 -8.95 -9.61
N PHE A 188 4.18 -8.80 -10.23
CA PHE A 188 4.35 -9.06 -11.66
C PHE A 188 5.79 -9.46 -12.02
N ASP A 189 5.91 -10.21 -13.11
CA ASP A 189 7.18 -10.47 -13.78
C ASP A 189 7.47 -9.37 -14.80
N GLY A 190 8.71 -8.88 -14.83
CA GLY A 190 9.17 -7.97 -15.87
C GLY A 190 10.02 -6.80 -15.37
N LYS A 191 10.41 -5.93 -16.31
CA LYS A 191 11.04 -4.66 -15.99
C LYS A 191 9.97 -3.65 -15.65
N LEU A 192 10.25 -2.81 -14.66
CA LEU A 192 9.39 -1.68 -14.35
C LEU A 192 9.35 -0.75 -15.56
N ASN A 193 8.20 -0.68 -16.23
CA ASN A 193 7.93 0.28 -17.28
C ASN A 193 6.79 1.18 -16.80
N THR A 194 7.10 2.45 -16.56
CA THR A 194 6.17 3.45 -16.03
C THR A 194 5.14 3.90 -17.05
N SER A 195 4.99 3.24 -18.19
CA SER A 195 3.96 3.56 -19.19
C SER A 195 2.86 2.50 -19.30
N ASN A 196 2.97 1.39 -18.56
CA ASN A 196 2.16 0.19 -18.80
C ASN A 196 1.16 -0.15 -17.69
N TYR A 197 0.60 0.86 -17.01
CA TYR A 197 -0.46 0.64 -16.02
C TYR A 197 -1.83 0.97 -16.59
N ASP A 198 -2.77 0.06 -16.41
CA ASP A 198 -4.19 0.26 -16.71
C ASP A 198 -4.94 0.37 -15.38
N ILE A 199 -5.51 1.55 -15.15
CA ILE A 199 -6.28 1.86 -13.95
C ILE A 199 -7.73 1.83 -14.35
N LYS A 200 -8.55 1.06 -13.64
CA LYS A 200 -9.98 1.00 -13.88
C LYS A 200 -10.72 1.25 -12.59
N VAL A 201 -11.68 2.18 -12.64
CA VAL A 201 -12.67 2.33 -11.59
C VAL A 201 -13.95 1.69 -12.08
N ARG A 202 -14.43 0.68 -11.33
CA ARG A 202 -15.65 -0.05 -11.66
C ARG A 202 -16.58 -0.11 -10.46
N ASP A 203 -17.83 -0.45 -10.68
CA ASP A 203 -18.75 -0.61 -9.56
C ASP A 203 -18.37 -1.88 -8.76
N LYS A 204 -18.44 -1.79 -7.42
CA LYS A 204 -18.11 -2.92 -6.53
C LYS A 204 -19.00 -4.13 -6.78
N LEU A 205 -20.20 -3.90 -7.32
CA LEU A 205 -21.25 -4.89 -7.54
C LEU A 205 -21.38 -5.28 -9.01
N GLU A 206 -20.28 -5.37 -9.75
CA GLU A 206 -20.32 -5.92 -11.11
C GLU A 206 -20.23 -7.45 -11.06
N PRO A 207 -21.25 -8.19 -11.59
CA PRO A 207 -21.18 -9.63 -11.73
C PRO A 207 -20.00 -10.01 -12.61
N TYR A 208 -19.16 -10.93 -12.14
CA TYR A 208 -18.01 -11.43 -12.89
C TYR A 208 -18.12 -12.94 -13.13
N ASN A 209 -17.73 -13.36 -14.33
CA ASN A 209 -17.61 -14.77 -14.69
C ASN A 209 -16.17 -15.23 -14.46
N PRO A 210 -15.90 -16.02 -13.42
CA PRO A 210 -14.58 -16.60 -13.28
C PRO A 210 -14.43 -17.63 -14.39
N VAL A 211 -13.50 -17.39 -15.31
CA VAL A 211 -13.09 -18.37 -16.34
C VAL A 211 -12.62 -19.70 -15.70
N GLN A 212 -12.43 -19.74 -14.38
CA GLN A 212 -12.14 -20.94 -13.60
C GLN A 212 -13.28 -21.27 -12.62
N ARG A 213 -14.07 -22.31 -12.96
CA ARG A 213 -15.03 -22.99 -12.07
C ARG A 213 -14.33 -23.81 -10.96
N ASP A 214 -13.35 -23.24 -10.25
CA ASP A 214 -12.56 -23.99 -9.26
C ASP A 214 -13.19 -24.03 -7.85
N ILE A 215 -14.42 -23.51 -7.70
CA ILE A 215 -15.18 -23.63 -6.46
C ILE A 215 -16.17 -24.79 -6.61
N PHE A 216 -15.75 -25.97 -6.15
CA PHE A 216 -16.39 -27.30 -6.26
C PHE A 216 -17.74 -27.45 -5.53
N LEU A 217 -18.72 -26.59 -5.77
CA LEU A 217 -20.06 -26.75 -5.21
C LEU A 217 -21.06 -26.93 -6.35
N GLU A 218 -21.67 -28.12 -6.40
CA GLU A 218 -22.76 -28.41 -7.32
C GLU A 218 -24.07 -27.81 -6.77
N GLY A 219 -24.68 -26.93 -7.57
CA GLY A 219 -26.04 -26.43 -7.33
C GLY A 219 -26.17 -25.28 -6.34
N GLY A 220 -27.30 -24.58 -6.45
CA GLY A 220 -27.78 -23.56 -5.51
C GLY A 220 -26.99 -22.25 -5.52
N VAL A 221 -27.20 -21.45 -4.49
CA VAL A 221 -26.52 -20.18 -4.29
C VAL A 221 -25.52 -20.31 -3.14
N VAL A 222 -24.29 -19.83 -3.35
CA VAL A 222 -23.18 -19.96 -2.39
C VAL A 222 -22.72 -18.59 -1.95
N ALA A 223 -22.33 -18.44 -0.68
CA ALA A 223 -21.40 -17.38 -0.31
C ALA A 223 -20.18 -17.92 0.43
N ALA A 224 -19.08 -17.23 0.23
CA ALA A 224 -17.78 -17.61 0.78
C ALA A 224 -17.01 -16.37 1.22
N ILE A 225 -16.09 -16.58 2.16
CA ILE A 225 -15.07 -15.61 2.52
C ILE A 225 -13.71 -16.30 2.61
N PHE A 226 -12.67 -15.65 2.10
CA PHE A 226 -11.30 -16.14 2.22
C PHE A 226 -10.30 -14.99 2.25
N PRO A 227 -9.15 -15.16 2.92
CA PRO A 227 -8.05 -14.20 2.80
C PRO A 227 -7.47 -14.28 1.39
N VAL A 228 -7.04 -13.15 0.83
CA VAL A 228 -6.40 -13.14 -0.50
C VAL A 228 -4.94 -13.52 -0.39
N GLY A 229 -4.51 -14.51 -1.19
CA GLY A 229 -3.10 -14.86 -1.41
C GLY A 229 -2.43 -15.64 -0.27
N GLY A 230 -1.97 -16.87 -0.54
CA GLY A 230 -0.94 -17.58 0.23
C GLY A 230 -1.11 -17.67 1.76
N PHE A 231 -2.34 -17.55 2.27
CA PHE A 231 -2.62 -17.47 3.69
C PHE A 231 -2.22 -18.76 4.42
N ASP A 232 -1.38 -18.62 5.44
CA ASP A 232 -0.80 -19.73 6.21
C ASP A 232 -1.37 -19.84 7.64
N GLY A 233 -2.41 -19.06 7.95
CA GLY A 233 -2.94 -18.95 9.30
C GLY A 233 -2.54 -17.66 10.02
N HIS A 234 -1.53 -16.93 9.52
CA HIS A 234 -1.02 -15.72 10.16
C HIS A 234 -1.32 -14.48 9.33
N LEU A 235 -1.72 -13.40 10.00
CA LEU A 235 -1.85 -12.08 9.40
C LEU A 235 -0.86 -11.10 10.03
N PRO A 236 -0.21 -10.25 9.20
CA PRO A 236 0.69 -9.22 9.68
C PRO A 236 -0.09 -8.12 10.40
N GLY A 237 0.26 -7.83 11.67
CA GLY A 237 -0.40 -6.79 12.46
C GLY A 237 -0.10 -5.34 12.03
N ASP A 238 0.83 -5.15 11.09
CA ASP A 238 1.35 -3.83 10.69
C ASP A 238 0.86 -3.33 9.32
N ARG A 239 0.14 -4.18 8.56
CA ARG A 239 -0.28 -3.86 7.19
C ARG A 239 -1.70 -4.34 6.92
N ILE A 240 -2.24 -3.88 5.80
CA ILE A 240 -3.60 -4.23 5.38
C ILE A 240 -3.64 -5.68 4.91
N SER A 241 -4.61 -6.41 5.45
CA SER A 241 -4.95 -7.76 5.05
C SER A 241 -6.24 -7.74 4.24
N PRO A 242 -6.22 -8.06 2.94
CA PRO A 242 -7.42 -8.17 2.12
C PRO A 242 -8.18 -9.48 2.38
N PHE A 243 -9.49 -9.38 2.54
CA PHE A 243 -10.42 -10.51 2.60
C PHE A 243 -11.32 -10.44 1.38
N TYR A 244 -11.46 -11.54 0.65
CA TYR A 244 -12.40 -11.62 -0.45
C TYR A 244 -13.68 -12.31 0.00
N ALA A 245 -14.80 -11.63 -0.17
CA ALA A 245 -16.13 -12.17 0.03
C ALA A 245 -16.82 -12.33 -1.33
N SER A 246 -17.50 -13.45 -1.55
CA SER A 246 -18.26 -13.66 -2.79
C SER A 246 -19.63 -14.26 -2.57
N PHE A 247 -20.52 -13.96 -3.52
CA PHE A 247 -21.85 -14.56 -3.68
C PHE A 247 -21.97 -15.13 -5.08
N GLN A 248 -22.17 -16.43 -5.22
CA GLN A 248 -22.16 -17.13 -6.50
C GLN A 248 -23.52 -17.77 -6.80
N ASN A 249 -23.96 -17.62 -8.04
CA ASN A 249 -25.08 -18.39 -8.60
C ASN A 249 -24.53 -19.70 -9.20
N ASN A 250 -24.65 -20.81 -8.47
CA ASN A 250 -24.34 -22.15 -8.97
C ASN A 250 -25.58 -22.91 -9.44
N THR A 251 -26.71 -22.23 -9.61
CA THR A 251 -27.89 -22.82 -10.26
C THR A 251 -27.66 -22.91 -11.77
N GLU A 252 -28.51 -23.67 -12.45
CA GLU A 252 -28.48 -23.78 -13.92
C GLU A 252 -29.12 -22.58 -14.62
N ASP A 253 -29.85 -21.75 -13.86
CA ASP A 253 -30.67 -20.65 -14.37
C ASP A 253 -30.08 -19.28 -13.97
N ASP A 254 -30.39 -18.27 -14.78
CA ASP A 254 -30.20 -16.89 -14.36
C ASP A 254 -31.20 -16.55 -13.26
N ILE A 255 -30.73 -15.84 -12.22
CA ILE A 255 -31.57 -15.45 -11.09
C ILE A 255 -31.64 -13.94 -10.96
N VAL A 256 -32.72 -13.43 -10.36
CA VAL A 256 -32.82 -12.04 -9.90
C VAL A 256 -32.95 -12.05 -8.40
N LEU A 257 -31.92 -11.55 -7.73
CA LEU A 257 -31.81 -11.48 -6.27
C LEU A 257 -32.64 -10.33 -5.73
N GLU A 258 -33.34 -10.58 -4.63
CA GLU A 258 -33.78 -9.50 -3.75
C GLU A 258 -32.57 -8.86 -3.04
N ALA A 259 -32.78 -7.73 -2.36
CA ALA A 259 -31.71 -7.03 -1.67
C ALA A 259 -31.23 -7.77 -0.42
N TYR A 260 -29.92 -8.03 -0.35
CA TYR A 260 -29.26 -8.67 0.79
C TYR A 260 -28.12 -7.83 1.35
N GLU A 261 -28.25 -7.48 2.63
CA GLU A 261 -27.19 -6.83 3.39
C GLU A 261 -26.34 -7.85 4.13
N TRP A 262 -25.03 -7.76 3.96
CA TRP A 262 -24.06 -8.61 4.65
C TRP A 262 -23.11 -7.76 5.47
N THR A 263 -22.53 -8.36 6.50
CA THR A 263 -21.56 -7.70 7.36
C THR A 263 -20.30 -8.55 7.45
N PHE A 264 -19.15 -7.94 7.24
CA PHE A 264 -17.86 -8.53 7.55
C PHE A 264 -17.47 -8.15 8.97
N LYS A 265 -17.13 -9.15 9.78
CA LYS A 265 -16.77 -8.97 11.18
C LYS A 265 -15.45 -9.65 11.48
N VAL A 266 -14.60 -8.99 12.26
CA VAL A 266 -13.42 -9.60 12.86
C VAL A 266 -13.53 -9.56 14.37
N GLU A 267 -13.34 -10.70 15.00
CA GLU A 267 -13.44 -10.87 16.45
C GLU A 267 -12.14 -11.45 17.00
N ARG A 268 -11.70 -10.97 18.15
CA ARG A 268 -10.68 -11.66 18.95
C ARG A 268 -11.33 -12.87 19.61
N ILE A 269 -10.65 -14.01 19.60
CA ILE A 269 -11.16 -15.27 20.15
C ILE A 269 -10.21 -15.85 21.22
N ASP A 270 -10.76 -16.67 22.11
CA ASP A 270 -9.99 -17.42 23.11
C ASP A 270 -9.43 -18.74 22.56
N GLU A 271 -8.81 -19.54 23.43
CA GLU A 271 -8.28 -20.87 23.09
C GLU A 271 -9.38 -21.84 22.64
N ASN A 272 -10.63 -21.63 23.06
CA ASN A 272 -11.81 -22.44 22.73
C ASN A 272 -12.61 -21.89 21.53
N ASN A 273 -12.03 -20.94 20.77
CA ASN A 273 -12.66 -20.25 19.65
C ASN A 273 -13.93 -19.45 20.02
N GLN A 274 -14.09 -19.07 21.30
CA GLN A 274 -15.18 -18.22 21.74
C GLN A 274 -14.82 -16.74 21.53
N PRO A 275 -15.73 -15.92 20.98
CA PRO A 275 -15.51 -14.48 20.84
C PRO A 275 -15.26 -13.82 22.20
N ILE A 276 -14.17 -13.06 22.30
CA ILE A 276 -13.83 -12.22 23.44
C ILE A 276 -14.31 -10.79 23.18
N SER A 277 -14.01 -10.25 21.99
CA SER A 277 -14.34 -8.87 21.61
C SER A 277 -14.42 -8.70 20.09
N SER A 278 -15.35 -7.87 19.61
CA SER A 278 -15.35 -7.40 18.22
C SER A 278 -14.24 -6.36 18.03
N VAL A 279 -13.41 -6.51 17.00
CA VAL A 279 -12.33 -5.56 16.70
C VAL A 279 -12.58 -4.78 15.41
N TYR A 280 -13.35 -5.34 14.48
CA TYR A 280 -13.71 -4.67 13.24
C TYR A 280 -15.05 -5.18 12.74
N GLU A 281 -15.86 -4.27 12.22
CA GLU A 281 -17.15 -4.59 11.63
C GLU A 281 -17.48 -3.59 10.53
N THR A 282 -17.82 -4.08 9.34
CA THR A 282 -18.26 -3.23 8.23
C THR A 282 -19.39 -3.89 7.46
N THR A 283 -20.40 -3.10 7.11
CA THR A 283 -21.44 -3.51 6.16
C THR A 283 -20.83 -3.58 4.76
N LEU A 284 -21.11 -4.66 4.05
CA LEU A 284 -20.72 -4.86 2.66
C LEU A 284 -21.76 -4.24 1.72
N PRO A 285 -21.41 -3.97 0.45
CA PRO A 285 -22.39 -3.54 -0.54
C PRO A 285 -23.57 -4.51 -0.61
N THR A 286 -24.79 -3.97 -0.63
CA THR A 286 -26.01 -4.76 -0.79
C THR A 286 -25.99 -5.52 -2.10
N ILE A 287 -26.15 -6.84 -2.04
CA ILE A 287 -26.25 -7.67 -3.23
C ILE A 287 -27.71 -7.71 -3.67
N GLU A 288 -27.98 -7.30 -4.90
CA GLU A 288 -29.32 -7.33 -5.49
C GLU A 288 -29.24 -7.38 -7.03
N GLY A 289 -30.35 -7.78 -7.66
CA GLY A 289 -30.50 -7.71 -9.10
C GLY A 289 -30.09 -8.99 -9.85
N PRO A 290 -29.91 -8.89 -11.18
CA PRO A 290 -29.71 -10.06 -12.04
C PRO A 290 -28.31 -10.66 -11.86
N LEU A 291 -28.25 -11.97 -11.70
CA LEU A 291 -27.02 -12.75 -11.61
C LEU A 291 -27.10 -13.98 -12.51
N GLN A 292 -26.29 -14.00 -13.56
CA GLN A 292 -26.27 -15.08 -14.54
C GLN A 292 -25.81 -16.41 -13.93
N ALA A 293 -26.25 -17.52 -14.51
CA ALA A 293 -25.79 -18.84 -14.12
C ALA A 293 -24.24 -18.93 -14.19
N GLY A 294 -23.62 -19.34 -13.09
CA GLY A 294 -22.16 -19.45 -12.95
C GLY A 294 -21.43 -18.14 -12.63
N PHE A 295 -22.11 -17.00 -12.57
CA PHE A 295 -21.50 -15.72 -12.19
C PHE A 295 -21.49 -15.54 -10.67
N HIS A 296 -20.67 -14.61 -10.19
CA HIS A 296 -20.68 -14.19 -8.79
C HIS A 296 -20.54 -12.66 -8.65
N TYR A 297 -21.03 -12.15 -7.52
CA TYR A 297 -20.57 -10.89 -6.96
C TYR A 297 -19.34 -11.14 -6.09
N GLY A 298 -18.34 -10.27 -6.16
CA GLY A 298 -17.10 -10.39 -5.41
C GLY A 298 -16.67 -9.04 -4.85
N PHE A 299 -16.26 -9.03 -3.59
CA PHE A 299 -15.80 -7.83 -2.90
C PHE A 299 -14.49 -8.12 -2.20
N THR A 300 -13.57 -7.18 -2.28
CA THR A 300 -12.41 -7.18 -1.39
C THR A 300 -12.64 -6.23 -0.24
N VAL A 301 -12.54 -6.76 0.98
CA VAL A 301 -12.62 -6.05 2.24
C VAL A 301 -11.20 -5.89 2.77
N PRO A 302 -10.55 -4.74 2.52
CA PRO A 302 -9.27 -4.46 3.13
C PRO A 302 -9.49 -4.22 4.63
N TRP A 303 -8.76 -4.92 5.48
CA TRP A 303 -8.75 -4.66 6.91
C TRP A 303 -7.34 -4.36 7.38
N LYS A 304 -7.14 -3.18 7.97
CA LYS A 304 -5.92 -2.89 8.73
C LYS A 304 -6.14 -3.41 10.15
N PRO A 305 -5.29 -4.29 10.70
CA PRO A 305 -5.50 -4.86 12.04
C PRO A 305 -5.38 -3.82 13.16
N VAL A 306 -6.46 -3.07 13.37
CA VAL A 306 -6.66 -2.12 14.45
C VAL A 306 -7.93 -2.49 15.21
N ASP A 307 -8.01 -2.09 16.48
CA ASP A 307 -9.22 -2.20 17.29
C ASP A 307 -10.23 -1.10 16.96
N ALA A 308 -11.38 -1.11 17.65
CA ALA A 308 -12.45 -0.14 17.46
C ALA A 308 -12.02 1.30 17.79
N GLU A 309 -10.94 1.50 18.53
CA GLU A 309 -10.35 2.80 18.85
C GLU A 309 -9.24 3.21 17.85
N GLY A 310 -8.98 2.40 16.82
CA GLY A 310 -7.95 2.64 15.81
C GLY A 310 -6.53 2.33 16.28
N ARG A 311 -6.36 1.69 17.44
CA ARG A 311 -5.05 1.26 17.94
C ARG A 311 -4.67 -0.07 17.29
N PRO A 312 -3.38 -0.38 17.08
CA PRO A 312 -2.96 -1.67 16.56
C PRO A 312 -3.57 -2.84 17.35
N ALA A 313 -4.14 -3.82 16.64
CA ALA A 313 -4.71 -5.01 17.25
C ALA A 313 -3.62 -5.79 18.01
N ALA A 314 -3.94 -6.24 19.22
CA ALA A 314 -2.99 -7.00 20.02
C ALA A 314 -2.67 -8.35 19.35
N PRO A 315 -1.46 -8.90 19.52
CA PRO A 315 -1.17 -10.26 19.08
C PRO A 315 -2.12 -11.28 19.70
N GLY A 316 -2.46 -12.32 18.94
CA GLY A 316 -3.34 -13.40 19.40
C GLY A 316 -4.23 -13.97 18.31
N ARG A 317 -5.22 -14.77 18.73
CA ARG A 317 -6.14 -15.47 17.84
C ARG A 317 -7.36 -14.61 17.51
N TYR A 318 -7.75 -14.64 16.25
CA TYR A 318 -8.86 -13.89 15.70
C TYR A 318 -9.71 -14.77 14.80
N LYS A 319 -10.94 -14.34 14.54
CA LYS A 319 -11.87 -14.95 13.60
C LYS A 319 -12.47 -13.87 12.72
N ALA A 320 -12.26 -13.99 11.40
CA ALA A 320 -13.01 -13.23 10.41
C ALA A 320 -14.27 -14.01 10.06
N THR A 321 -15.43 -13.36 10.10
CA THR A 321 -16.74 -13.96 9.83
C THR A 321 -17.52 -13.08 8.85
N LEU A 322 -18.17 -13.73 7.88
CA LEU A 322 -19.19 -13.12 7.04
C LEU A 322 -20.57 -13.38 7.68
N VAL A 323 -21.14 -12.34 8.28
CA VAL A 323 -22.50 -12.34 8.84
C VAL A 323 -23.49 -12.09 7.70
N ARG A 324 -24.36 -13.05 7.46
CA ARG A 324 -25.29 -13.11 6.33
C ARG A 324 -26.58 -13.84 6.75
N PRO A 325 -27.70 -13.67 6.03
CA PRO A 325 -28.89 -14.47 6.28
C PRO A 325 -28.67 -15.96 5.96
N ASP A 326 -29.41 -16.84 6.64
CA ASP A 326 -29.37 -18.29 6.41
C ASP A 326 -30.06 -18.72 5.10
N THR A 327 -30.93 -17.86 4.59
CA THR A 327 -31.71 -18.09 3.37
C THR A 327 -31.54 -16.94 2.40
N VAL A 328 -31.71 -17.24 1.12
CA VAL A 328 -31.75 -16.28 0.02
C VAL A 328 -33.04 -16.46 -0.76
N THR A 329 -33.62 -15.35 -1.18
CA THR A 329 -34.84 -15.24 -1.99
C THR A 329 -34.46 -14.64 -3.34
N TYR A 330 -34.89 -15.30 -4.40
CA TYR A 330 -34.66 -14.84 -5.77
C TYR A 330 -35.76 -15.36 -6.69
N SER A 331 -35.84 -14.80 -7.90
CA SER A 331 -36.73 -15.30 -8.95
C SER A 331 -35.94 -15.85 -10.13
N ARG A 332 -36.51 -16.85 -10.82
CA ARG A 332 -36.01 -17.41 -12.08
C ARG A 332 -37.01 -17.02 -13.17
N GLY A 333 -36.54 -16.62 -14.35
CA GLY A 333 -37.33 -16.09 -15.49
C GLY A 333 -38.86 -16.31 -15.49
N GLY A 334 -39.62 -15.41 -14.85
CA GLY A 334 -41.09 -15.42 -14.85
C GLY A 334 -41.76 -16.34 -13.82
N GLU A 335 -40.98 -17.10 -13.06
CA GLU A 335 -41.43 -17.85 -11.89
C GLU A 335 -41.58 -16.92 -10.67
N GLY A 336 -42.38 -17.36 -9.69
CA GLY A 336 -42.49 -16.68 -8.40
C GLY A 336 -41.17 -16.72 -7.62
N PRO A 337 -41.05 -15.92 -6.54
CA PRO A 337 -39.85 -15.92 -5.69
C PRO A 337 -39.66 -17.30 -5.04
N VAL A 338 -38.44 -17.82 -5.15
CA VAL A 338 -37.94 -19.03 -4.50
C VAL A 338 -37.09 -18.59 -3.33
N THR A 339 -37.37 -19.12 -2.13
CA THR A 339 -36.50 -18.95 -0.97
C THR A 339 -35.82 -20.27 -0.67
N GLU A 340 -34.49 -20.27 -0.67
CA GLU A 340 -33.69 -21.45 -0.38
C GLU A 340 -32.60 -21.16 0.64
N ARG A 341 -32.09 -22.23 1.25
CA ARG A 341 -30.98 -22.12 2.20
C ARG A 341 -29.71 -21.76 1.45
N LEU A 342 -29.01 -20.74 1.93
CA LEU A 342 -27.75 -20.33 1.35
C LEU A 342 -26.68 -21.39 1.63
N ILE A 343 -26.08 -21.94 0.57
CA ILE A 343 -25.11 -23.02 0.70
C ILE A 343 -23.79 -22.45 1.24
N MET A 344 -23.21 -23.19 2.18
CA MET A 344 -21.90 -22.91 2.75
C MET A 344 -20.85 -23.62 1.93
N ASN A 345 -19.80 -22.91 1.54
CA ASN A 345 -18.61 -23.57 1.05
C ASN A 345 -17.95 -24.33 2.21
N THR A 346 -17.88 -25.66 2.10
CA THR A 346 -17.31 -26.51 3.15
C THR A 346 -15.81 -26.29 3.35
N ARG A 347 -15.11 -25.74 2.33
CA ARG A 347 -13.69 -25.39 2.43
C ARG A 347 -13.45 -24.07 3.14
N THR A 348 -14.43 -23.18 3.08
CA THR A 348 -14.39 -21.85 3.72
C THR A 348 -15.70 -21.66 4.49
N PRO A 349 -15.81 -22.24 5.70
CA PRO A 349 -16.97 -21.98 6.56
C PRO A 349 -17.17 -20.47 6.74
N THR A 350 -18.35 -20.04 7.21
CA THR A 350 -18.73 -18.62 7.39
C THR A 350 -17.70 -17.72 8.08
N GLY A 351 -16.72 -18.31 8.75
CA GLY A 351 -15.50 -17.61 9.08
C GLY A 351 -14.27 -18.52 9.08
N PHE A 352 -13.11 -17.90 9.16
CA PHE A 352 -11.84 -18.59 9.39
C PHE A 352 -11.09 -17.94 10.54
N THR A 353 -10.31 -18.77 11.24
CA THR A 353 -9.48 -18.34 12.35
C THR A 353 -8.07 -18.04 11.87
N PHE A 354 -7.45 -17.02 12.44
CA PHE A 354 -6.09 -16.62 12.12
C PHE A 354 -5.40 -16.07 13.36
N GLU A 355 -4.08 -15.96 13.30
CA GLU A 355 -3.28 -15.32 14.34
C GLU A 355 -2.70 -14.01 13.83
N ILE A 356 -2.71 -12.98 14.68
CA ILE A 356 -1.91 -11.79 14.46
C ILE A 356 -0.61 -11.96 15.19
N ASP A 357 0.49 -11.96 14.45
CA ASP A 357 1.81 -11.99 15.02
C ASP A 357 2.19 -10.61 15.57
N LEU A 358 3.03 -10.60 16.62
CA LEU A 358 3.80 -9.41 16.92
C LEU A 358 4.52 -8.97 15.64
N PRO A 359 4.58 -7.66 15.32
CA PRO A 359 5.57 -7.21 14.37
C PRO A 359 6.89 -7.73 14.91
N LYS A 360 7.54 -8.66 14.20
CA LYS A 360 8.89 -9.10 14.54
C LYS A 360 9.68 -7.80 14.57
N SER A 361 9.97 -7.28 15.77
CA SER A 361 10.87 -6.16 15.94
C SER A 361 12.10 -6.60 15.15
N ALA A 362 12.38 -5.94 14.03
CA ALA A 362 13.46 -6.33 13.15
C ALA A 362 14.68 -6.52 14.05
N GLY A 363 15.08 -7.78 14.24
CA GLY A 363 16.02 -8.15 15.28
C GLY A 363 17.33 -7.48 14.94
N LEU A 364 17.64 -6.40 15.66
CA LEU A 364 19.02 -5.96 15.84
C LEU A 364 19.62 -6.89 16.89
N GLU A 365 19.86 -8.14 16.53
CA GLU A 365 20.78 -9.04 17.24
C GLU A 365 22.12 -9.11 16.51
#